data_AF-A0A917WEP9-F1
#
_entry.id   AF-A0A917WEP9-F1
#
_cell.length_a   1.000
_cell.length_b   1.000
_cell.length_c   1.000
_cell.angle_alpha   90.00
_cell.angle_beta   90.00
_cell.angle_gamma   90.00
#
_symmetry.space_group_name_H-M   'P 1'
#
loop_
_entity.id
_entity.type
_entity.pdbx_description
1 polymer ?
#
loop_
_entity_poly.entity_id
_entity_poly.type
_entity_poly.pdbx_seq_one_letter_code
_entity_poly.pdbx_strand_id
1 'polypeptide(L)' 'MADRWADLAVATWSTVWNYGPGHEAAVLEAYGVEPDPVRTAYYRLLWDLTPD' A
#
# COMPACT_ATOMS: atom_id res chain seq x y z
N MET A 1 13.03 12.45 5.55
CA MET A 1 12.04 11.41 5.84
C MET A 1 11.58 10.83 4.52
N ALA A 2 11.46 9.51 4.42
CA ALA A 2 10.87 8.86 3.25
C ALA A 2 9.36 9.14 3.19
N ASP A 3 8.77 9.02 2.00
CA ASP A 3 7.31 9.10 1.84
C ASP A 3 6.65 7.89 2.50
N ARG A 4 5.67 8.13 3.38
CA ARG A 4 4.90 7.10 4.09
C ARG A 4 4.18 6.13 3.14
N TRP A 5 3.94 6.54 1.90
CA TRP A 5 3.29 5.70 0.90
C TRP A 5 4.15 4.52 0.45
N ALA A 6 5.48 4.59 0.62
CA ALA A 6 6.34 3.44 0.37
C ALA A 6 5.95 2.24 1.25
N ASP A 7 5.66 2.47 2.53
CA ASP A 7 5.25 1.43 3.46
C ASP A 7 3.76 1.06 3.31
N LEU A 8 2.88 2.07 3.20
CA LEU A 8 1.42 1.85 3.14
C LEU A 8 0.99 1.11 1.86
N ALA A 9 1.66 1.35 0.73
CA ALA A 9 1.34 0.67 -0.52
C ALA A 9 1.59 -0.85 -0.44
N VAL A 10 2.65 -1.28 0.26
CA VAL A 10 2.99 -2.69 0.48
C VAL A 10 2.15 -3.30 1.60
N ALA A 11 1.90 -2.56 2.68
CA ALA A 11 1.07 -3.03 3.79
C ALA A 11 -0.38 -3.33 3.35
N THR A 12 -0.98 -2.42 2.58
CA THR A 12 -2.32 -2.64 2.00
C THR A 12 -2.32 -3.74 0.94
N TRP A 13 -1.25 -3.91 0.18
CA TRP A 13 -1.18 -4.99 -0.82
C TRP A 13 -1.07 -6.36 -0.15
N SER A 14 -0.32 -6.43 0.95
CA SER A 14 -0.18 -7.64 1.75
C SER A 14 -1.50 -8.13 2.32
N THR A 15 -2.45 -7.24 2.62
CA THR A 15 -3.77 -7.68 3.09
C THR A 15 -4.58 -8.38 2.00
N VAL A 16 -4.38 -8.01 0.74
CA VAL A 16 -5.02 -8.69 -0.39
C VAL A 16 -4.55 -10.13 -0.51
N TRP A 17 -3.24 -10.36 -0.36
CA TRP A 17 -2.68 -11.70 -0.44
C TRP A 17 -3.07 -12.59 0.75
N ASN A 18 -3.13 -12.03 1.96
CA ASN A 18 -3.35 -12.81 3.18
C ASN A 18 -4.84 -12.98 3.55
N TYR A 19 -5.69 -12.01 3.21
CA TYR A 19 -7.10 -11.97 3.66
C TYR A 19 -8.10 -11.83 2.50
N GLY A 20 -7.62 -11.61 1.28
CA GLY A 20 -8.47 -11.31 0.12
C GLY A 20 -8.72 -9.81 -0.09
N PRO A 21 -9.39 -9.43 -1.18
CA PRO A 21 -9.65 -8.02 -1.51
C PRO A 21 -10.63 -7.36 -0.54
N GLY A 22 -10.49 -6.04 -0.33
CA GLY A 22 -11.43 -5.22 0.45
C GLY A 22 -10.93 -4.81 1.84
N HIS A 23 -9.75 -5.28 2.25
CA HIS A 23 -9.13 -4.94 3.54
C HIS A 23 -8.25 -3.68 3.49
N GLU A 24 -7.91 -3.19 2.30
CA GLU A 24 -7.00 -2.06 2.10
C GLU A 24 -7.55 -0.77 2.73
N ALA A 25 -8.86 -0.52 2.62
CA ALA A 25 -9.50 0.66 3.18
C ALA A 25 -9.46 0.65 4.73
N ALA A 26 -9.70 -0.51 5.35
CA ALA A 26 -9.65 -0.66 6.80
C ALA A 26 -8.24 -0.42 7.36
N VAL A 27 -7.20 -0.82 6.62
CA VAL A 27 -5.81 -0.50 6.98
C VAL A 27 -5.60 1.01 6.93
N LEU A 28 -5.97 1.68 5.83
CA LEU A 28 -5.78 3.12 5.69
C LEU A 28 -6.55 3.92 6.76
N GLU A 29 -7.77 3.51 7.08
CA GLU A 29 -8.58 4.10 8.16
C GLU A 29 -7.91 3.95 9.53
N ALA A 30 -7.37 2.76 9.85
CA ALA A 30 -6.66 2.53 11.11
C ALA A 30 -5.42 3.43 11.27
N TYR A 31 -4.80 3.83 10.16
CA TYR A 31 -3.68 4.78 10.14
C TYR A 31 -4.12 6.25 10.00
N GLY A 32 -5.43 6.53 9.87
CA GLY A 32 -5.97 7.88 9.68
C GLY A 32 -5.51 8.53 8.37
N VAL A 33 -5.33 7.74 7.31
CA VAL A 33 -4.82 8.17 6.01
C VAL A 33 -5.91 8.03 4.96
N GLU A 34 -6.16 9.10 4.21
CA GLU A 34 -7.04 9.04 3.04
C GLU A 34 -6.39 8.25 1.89
N PRO A 35 -7.15 7.44 1.13
CA PRO A 35 -6.63 6.71 -0.01
C PRO A 35 -6.02 7.63 -1.08
N ASP A 36 -4.79 7.33 -1.51
CA ASP A 36 -4.12 7.96 -2.66
C ASP A 36 -3.82 6.87 -3.70
N PRO A 37 -4.70 6.67 -4.71
CA PRO A 37 -4.51 5.62 -5.70
C PRO A 37 -3.29 5.85 -6.59
N VAL A 38 -2.87 7.11 -6.79
CA VAL A 38 -1.72 7.46 -7.63
C VAL A 38 -0.43 7.04 -6.94
N ARG A 39 -0.26 7.41 -5.66
CA ARG A 39 0.92 7.00 -4.89
C ARG A 39 0.94 5.51 -4.63
N THR A 40 -0.22 4.89 -4.35
CA THR A 40 -0.32 3.45 -4.18
C THR A 40 0.19 2.70 -5.42
N ALA A 41 -0.27 3.10 -6.62
CA ALA A 41 0.18 2.49 -7.87
C ALA A 41 1.68 2.73 -8.12
N TYR A 42 2.15 3.95 -7.88
CA TYR A 42 3.57 4.30 -8.03
C TYR A 42 4.49 3.43 -7.16
N TYR A 43 4.19 3.30 -5.87
CA TYR A 43 5.05 2.54 -4.94
C TYR A 43 4.97 1.03 -5.14
N ARG A 44 3.81 0.48 -5.57
CA ARG A 44 3.72 -0.94 -5.96
C ARG A 44 4.55 -1.23 -7.20
N LEU A 45 4.46 -0.37 -8.22
CA LEU A 45 5.31 -0.49 -9.41
C LEU A 45 6.80 -0.39 -9.06
N LEU A 46 7.18 0.54 -8.17
CA LEU A 46 8.56 0.67 -7.72
C LEU A 46 9.06 -0.60 -7.03
N TRP A 47 8.22 -1.19 -6.16
CA TRP A 47 8.52 -2.45 -5.48
C TRP A 47 8.70 -3.60 -6.47
N ASP A 48 7.78 -3.76 -7.43
CA ASP A 48 7.84 -4.80 -8.48
C ASP A 48 9.08 -4.70 -9.39
N LEU A 49 9.62 -3.49 -9.55
CA LEU A 49 10.80 -3.22 -10.37
C LEU A 49 12.13 -3.31 -9.59
N THR A 50 12.08 -3.46 -8.27
CA THR A 50 13.29 -3.57 -7.45
C THR A 50 13.78 -5.02 -7.49
N PRO A 51 15.02 -5.29 -7.97
CA PRO A 51 15.55 -6.65 -8.05
C PRO A 51 15.79 -7.25 -6.65
N ASP A 52 15.65 -8.58 -6.56
CA ASP A 52 15.94 -9.38 -5.35
C ASP A 52 17.39 -9.27 -4.87
#